data_AF-A0A8J9VGH2-F1
#
_entry.id   AF-A0A8J9VGH2-F1
#
_cell.length_a   1.000
_cell.length_b   1.000
_cell.length_c   1.000
_cell.angle_alpha   90.00
_cell.angle_beta   90.00
_cell.angle_gamma   90.00
#
_symmetry.space_group_name_H-M   'P 1'
#
loop_
_entity.id
_entity.type
_entity.pdbx_description
1 polymer ?
#
loop_
_entity_poly.entity_id
_entity_poly.type
_entity_poly.pdbx_seq_one_letter_code
_entity_poly.pdbx_strand_id
1 'polypeptide(L)'
;MTVYNKETGTAQVINARETAPSGASTDMYGTNTSTAQFGGLAVAVPGQVRGYWEAHQRYGKLPWRDLFQPAIRMAEEGFCIGRPLENAINKNLKFINDPKNHLCDVLCDENSNVLGANMIMKRPQLAATLRAVADGGADAFYTGKIARNLVKDIQDAGGIITEQDLRDYKVDISEPLKISLEGGLTLLSPQPPGGGAVLSLMLNILDGYGLNASSVDGVDNQVLTYHRMVEAFKFAFAKRTELGDPNFVNVQEMVKKMTSKSFADSLRLQISDTETHDWRYYDPVYYVPEDGGTTHVSVLGPGNNAVSLSSTINRYFGSKFRSASTGIILNNQMRDFNFPGMSIPHYIPSSPGGDALPSLWHEPGLSHRTTPPAPRAAAAQDHLRREQAFRTKGSVRSPVGDPRDA
;
A
#
# COMPACT_ATOMS: atom_id res chain seq x y z
N MET A 1 5.95 -2.92 -2.35
CA MET A 1 6.08 -2.64 -3.80
C MET A 1 6.10 -3.95 -4.56
N THR A 2 5.23 -4.13 -5.56
CA THR A 2 5.25 -5.26 -6.49
C THR A 2 5.70 -4.79 -7.86
N VAL A 3 6.75 -5.40 -8.42
CA VAL A 3 7.32 -5.08 -9.72
C VAL A 3 7.13 -6.29 -10.64
N TYR A 4 6.47 -6.08 -11.78
CA TYR A 4 6.30 -7.07 -12.84
C TYR A 4 7.19 -6.73 -14.03
N ASN A 5 8.02 -7.67 -14.44
CA ASN A 5 8.83 -7.60 -15.65
C ASN A 5 8.14 -8.41 -16.76
N LYS A 6 7.75 -7.73 -17.83
CA LYS A 6 7.02 -8.34 -18.94
C LYS A 6 7.89 -9.27 -19.79
N GLU A 7 9.16 -8.93 -19.97
CA GLU A 7 10.09 -9.67 -20.81
C GLU A 7 10.38 -11.04 -20.22
N THR A 8 10.64 -11.11 -18.91
CA THR A 8 10.86 -12.36 -18.19
C THR A 8 9.55 -13.04 -17.78
N GLY A 9 8.45 -12.30 -17.73
CA GLY A 9 7.16 -12.78 -17.20
C GLY A 9 7.18 -13.02 -15.69
N THR A 10 8.15 -12.45 -14.97
CA THR A 10 8.32 -12.64 -13.52
C THR A 10 7.89 -11.40 -12.74
N ALA A 11 7.55 -11.58 -11.47
CA ALA A 11 7.26 -10.49 -10.56
C ALA A 11 7.98 -10.69 -9.22
N GLN A 12 8.37 -9.58 -8.60
CA GLN A 12 8.99 -9.56 -7.28
C GLN A 12 8.28 -8.55 -6.38
N VAL A 13 8.25 -8.84 -5.09
CA VAL A 13 7.76 -7.96 -4.05
C VAL A 13 8.98 -7.45 -3.29
N ILE A 14 9.16 -6.13 -3.27
CA ILE A 14 10.10 -5.44 -2.38
C ILE A 14 9.28 -4.95 -1.18
N ASN A 15 9.51 -5.60 -0.05
CA ASN A 15 8.88 -5.29 1.23
C ASN A 15 9.82 -4.40 2.06
N ALA A 16 9.48 -3.12 2.10
CA ALA A 16 10.18 -2.09 2.86
C ALA A 16 9.38 -1.64 4.10
N ARG A 17 8.60 -2.58 4.67
CA ARG A 17 7.86 -2.37 5.91
C ARG A 17 8.82 -2.04 7.05
N GLU A 18 8.41 -1.14 7.92
CA GLU A 18 9.16 -0.79 9.11
C GLU A 18 9.27 -1.97 10.08
N THR A 19 10.40 -2.06 10.78
CA THR A 19 10.61 -3.06 11.82
C THR A 19 10.52 -2.42 13.20
N ALA A 20 10.15 -3.22 14.20
CA ALA A 20 10.24 -2.77 15.59
C ALA A 20 11.72 -2.45 15.93
N PRO A 21 11.98 -1.39 16.73
CA PRO A 21 13.33 -1.14 17.26
C PRO A 21 13.78 -2.30 18.16
N SER A 22 15.08 -2.59 18.24
CA SER A 22 15.61 -3.70 19.03
C SER A 22 15.32 -3.58 20.54
N GLY A 23 15.08 -2.36 21.02
CA GLY A 23 14.69 -2.09 22.41
C GLY A 23 13.19 -2.23 22.69
N ALA A 24 12.37 -2.62 21.70
CA ALA A 24 10.94 -2.78 21.89
C ALA A 24 10.62 -3.98 22.79
N SER A 25 9.63 -3.82 23.65
CA SER A 25 9.07 -4.88 24.48
C SER A 25 7.56 -4.87 24.42
N THR A 26 6.92 -5.97 24.79
CA THR A 26 5.45 -6.09 24.76
C THR A 26 4.75 -5.15 25.72
N ASP A 27 5.38 -4.86 26.84
CA ASP A 27 4.86 -4.05 27.92
C ASP A 27 5.28 -2.57 27.83
N MET A 28 6.01 -2.17 26.77
CA MET A 28 6.57 -0.82 26.61
C MET A 28 5.52 0.30 26.62
N TYR A 29 4.25 -0.01 26.34
CA TYR A 29 3.14 0.94 26.36
C TYR A 29 2.36 0.97 27.68
N GLY A 30 2.57 0.00 28.57
CA GLY A 30 1.85 -0.14 29.83
C GLY A 30 0.34 -0.01 29.65
N THR A 31 -0.29 0.85 30.45
CA THR A 31 -1.74 1.14 30.36
C THR A 31 -2.08 2.30 29.42
N ASN A 32 -1.08 3.02 28.91
CA ASN A 32 -1.29 4.20 28.07
C ASN A 32 -1.14 3.84 26.58
N THR A 33 -2.22 3.36 25.98
CA THR A 33 -2.23 2.97 24.56
C THR A 33 -2.08 4.14 23.58
N SER A 34 -2.07 5.40 24.06
CA SER A 34 -1.85 6.56 23.19
C SER A 34 -0.38 6.72 22.75
N THR A 35 0.57 6.23 23.54
CA THR A 35 2.01 6.28 23.20
C THR A 35 2.39 5.28 22.10
N ALA A 36 1.54 4.28 21.85
CA ALA A 36 1.63 3.44 20.65
C ALA A 36 1.18 4.17 19.37
N GLN A 37 0.46 5.29 19.51
CA GLN A 37 -0.09 6.04 18.38
C GLN A 37 0.65 7.35 18.12
N PHE A 38 1.19 7.99 19.15
CA PHE A 38 1.73 9.35 19.09
C PHE A 38 3.09 9.45 19.81
N GLY A 39 3.94 10.36 19.34
CA GLY A 39 5.28 10.61 19.89
C GLY A 39 6.34 9.63 19.41
N GLY A 40 7.56 9.75 19.95
CA GLY A 40 8.72 8.96 19.51
C GLY A 40 8.55 7.46 19.72
N LEU A 41 7.81 7.03 20.75
CA LEU A 41 7.62 5.62 21.09
C LEU A 41 6.70 4.87 20.09
N ALA A 42 5.95 5.60 19.28
CA ALA A 42 5.11 5.05 18.23
C ALA A 42 5.89 4.76 16.92
N VAL A 43 7.12 5.28 16.81
CA VAL A 43 7.92 5.22 15.59
C VAL A 43 8.60 3.86 15.45
N ALA A 44 8.38 3.22 14.30
CA ALA A 44 9.15 2.05 13.87
C ALA A 44 10.26 2.46 12.90
N VAL A 45 11.25 1.58 12.73
CA VAL A 45 12.46 1.84 11.92
C VAL A 45 12.09 2.12 10.45
N PRO A 46 12.31 3.33 9.89
CA PRO A 46 11.80 3.69 8.57
C PRO A 46 12.47 2.92 7.41
N GLY A 47 11.69 2.21 6.62
CA GLY A 47 12.21 1.35 5.55
C GLY A 47 12.21 1.91 4.13
N GLN A 48 11.43 2.96 3.89
CA GLN A 48 11.08 3.43 2.54
C GLN A 48 12.30 3.74 1.65
N VAL A 49 13.31 4.45 2.17
CA VAL A 49 14.50 4.84 1.40
C VAL A 49 15.30 3.61 0.95
N ARG A 50 15.46 2.60 1.82
CA ARG A 50 16.10 1.33 1.46
C ARG A 50 15.29 0.58 0.41
N GLY A 51 13.96 0.59 0.53
CA GLY A 51 13.04 0.02 -0.47
C GLY A 51 13.21 0.60 -1.86
N TYR A 52 13.26 1.92 -1.96
CA TYR A 52 13.46 2.60 -3.24
C TYR A 52 14.86 2.41 -3.81
N TRP A 53 15.87 2.37 -2.94
CA TRP A 53 17.23 2.05 -3.36
C TRP A 53 17.33 0.65 -3.96
N GLU A 54 16.73 -0.35 -3.30
CA GLU A 54 16.73 -1.74 -3.79
C GLU A 54 15.97 -1.87 -5.12
N ALA A 55 14.85 -1.15 -5.28
CA ALA A 55 14.16 -1.06 -6.55
C ALA A 55 15.04 -0.40 -7.64
N HIS A 56 15.77 0.66 -7.29
CA HIS A 56 16.69 1.35 -8.20
C HIS A 56 17.86 0.47 -8.63
N GLN A 57 18.50 -0.25 -7.70
CA GLN A 57 19.62 -1.16 -8.02
C GLN A 57 19.20 -2.28 -8.96
N ARG A 58 17.95 -2.77 -8.85
CA ARG A 58 17.45 -3.89 -9.65
C ARG A 58 16.85 -3.47 -10.99
N TYR A 59 16.16 -2.34 -11.02
CA TYR A 59 15.29 -1.95 -12.14
C TYR A 59 15.53 -0.52 -12.64
N GLY A 60 16.31 0.29 -11.92
CA GLY A 60 16.58 1.68 -12.24
C GLY A 60 17.38 1.85 -13.52
N LYS A 61 17.03 2.87 -14.30
CA LYS A 61 17.76 3.25 -15.54
C LYS A 61 18.34 4.66 -15.49
N LEU A 62 17.72 5.55 -14.72
CA LEU A 62 18.19 6.92 -14.53
C LEU A 62 19.13 6.99 -13.33
N PRO A 63 20.08 7.95 -13.29
CA PRO A 63 20.90 8.19 -12.11
C PRO A 63 20.03 8.43 -10.87
N TRP A 64 20.39 7.81 -9.74
CA TRP A 64 19.65 7.91 -8.47
C TRP A 64 19.35 9.37 -8.08
N ARG A 65 20.38 10.22 -8.17
CA ARG A 65 20.34 11.64 -7.83
C ARG A 65 19.28 12.42 -8.60
N ASP A 66 19.06 12.09 -9.87
CA ASP A 66 18.16 12.83 -10.76
C ASP A 66 16.69 12.62 -10.37
N LEU A 67 16.37 11.45 -9.80
CA LEU A 67 15.02 11.09 -9.37
C LEU A 67 14.52 11.97 -8.21
N PHE A 68 15.42 12.57 -7.43
CA PHE A 68 15.08 13.42 -6.27
C PHE A 68 14.82 14.87 -6.65
N GLN A 69 15.32 15.34 -7.80
CA GLN A 69 15.31 16.76 -8.15
C GLN A 69 13.91 17.40 -8.12
N PRO A 70 12.84 16.75 -8.64
CA PRO A 70 11.50 17.32 -8.55
C PRO A 70 11.02 17.48 -7.10
N ALA A 71 11.28 16.49 -6.24
CA ALA A 71 10.87 16.51 -4.84
C ALA A 71 11.66 17.53 -4.02
N ILE A 72 12.97 17.66 -4.28
CA ILE A 72 13.82 18.69 -3.66
C ILE A 72 13.29 20.08 -4.02
N ARG A 73 13.06 20.38 -5.31
CA ARG A 73 12.51 21.68 -5.73
C ARG A 73 11.17 21.99 -5.07
N MET A 74 10.24 21.03 -5.08
CA MET A 74 8.94 21.20 -4.40
C MET A 74 9.09 21.50 -2.91
N ALA A 75 10.06 20.89 -2.23
CA ALA A 75 10.31 21.12 -0.81
C ALA A 75 10.96 22.50 -0.54
N GLU A 76 11.77 23.03 -1.46
CA GLU A 76 12.45 24.33 -1.31
C GLU A 76 11.60 25.52 -1.75
N GLU A 77 11.07 25.43 -2.97
CA GLU A 77 10.27 26.48 -3.60
C GLU A 77 8.85 26.50 -3.03
N GLY A 78 8.37 25.34 -2.59
CA GLY A 78 7.05 25.13 -2.02
C GLY A 78 6.03 24.64 -3.03
N PHE A 79 4.87 24.21 -2.53
CA PHE A 79 3.74 23.79 -3.36
C PHE A 79 2.40 24.19 -2.74
N CYS A 80 1.38 24.36 -3.58
CA CYS A 80 0.03 24.67 -3.15
C CYS A 80 -0.58 23.49 -2.39
N ILE A 81 -1.12 23.75 -1.20
CA ILE A 81 -1.86 22.76 -0.42
C ILE A 81 -3.17 22.43 -1.14
N GLY A 82 -3.39 21.15 -1.41
CA GLY A 82 -4.67 20.64 -1.87
C GLY A 82 -5.66 20.37 -0.73
N ARG A 83 -6.95 20.29 -1.06
CA ARG A 83 -8.04 19.99 -0.11
C ARG A 83 -7.80 18.75 0.77
N PRO A 84 -7.22 17.63 0.27
CA PRO A 84 -6.97 16.48 1.14
C PRO A 84 -5.99 16.77 2.28
N LEU A 85 -4.96 17.57 2.02
CA LEU A 85 -3.97 17.96 3.05
C LEU A 85 -4.57 18.98 4.02
N GLU A 86 -5.34 19.96 3.54
CA GLU A 86 -6.11 20.87 4.41
C GLU A 86 -7.04 20.10 5.37
N ASN A 87 -7.77 19.11 4.85
CA ASN A 87 -8.62 18.26 5.68
C ASN A 87 -7.81 17.48 6.74
N ALA A 88 -6.61 17.00 6.39
CA ALA A 88 -5.72 16.36 7.34
C ALA A 88 -5.25 17.34 8.42
N ILE A 89 -4.87 18.57 8.05
CA ILE A 89 -4.48 19.65 8.98
C ILE A 89 -5.61 19.94 9.98
N ASN A 90 -6.82 20.21 9.47
CA ASN A 90 -7.99 20.55 10.30
C ASN A 90 -8.38 19.44 11.28
N LYS A 91 -8.20 18.16 10.90
CA LYS A 91 -8.45 17.02 11.80
C LYS A 91 -7.37 16.83 12.88
N ASN A 92 -6.26 17.56 12.82
CA ASN A 92 -5.09 17.35 13.69
C ASN A 92 -4.58 18.62 14.38
N LEU A 93 -5.37 19.70 14.43
CA LEU A 93 -4.99 21.00 15.00
C LEU A 93 -4.37 20.89 16.40
N LYS A 94 -4.92 20.03 17.27
CA LYS A 94 -4.38 19.81 18.62
C LYS A 94 -2.90 19.42 18.60
N PHE A 95 -2.50 18.53 17.69
CA PHE A 95 -1.12 18.07 17.59
C PHE A 95 -0.23 19.06 16.85
N ILE A 96 -0.80 19.77 15.86
CA ILE A 96 -0.07 20.79 15.10
C ILE A 96 0.32 21.95 16.02
N ASN A 97 -0.60 22.38 16.88
CA ASN A 97 -0.40 23.51 17.80
C ASN A 97 0.44 23.13 19.04
N ASP A 98 0.77 21.86 19.26
CA ASP A 98 1.68 21.47 20.33
C ASP A 98 3.13 21.66 19.87
N PRO A 99 3.89 22.59 20.45
CA PRO A 99 5.24 22.91 19.99
C PRO A 99 6.21 21.73 20.11
N LYS A 100 5.93 20.74 20.97
CA LYS A 100 6.78 19.53 21.12
C LYS A 100 6.76 18.64 19.88
N ASN A 101 5.78 18.80 19.00
CA ASN A 101 5.59 17.98 17.81
C ASN A 101 6.31 18.53 16.58
N HIS A 102 6.74 19.79 16.60
CA HIS A 102 7.40 20.50 15.49
C HIS A 102 6.63 20.47 14.15
N LEU A 103 5.32 20.23 14.20
CA LEU A 103 4.46 20.17 13.02
C LEU A 103 4.13 21.56 12.48
N CYS A 104 3.91 22.54 13.37
CA CYS A 104 3.60 23.92 12.98
C CYS A 104 4.72 24.56 12.15
N ASP A 105 5.99 24.15 12.35
CA ASP A 105 7.15 24.59 11.55
C ASP A 105 6.97 24.48 10.03
N VAL A 106 6.12 23.56 9.57
CA VAL A 106 5.83 23.35 8.14
C VAL A 106 4.34 23.40 7.81
N LEU A 107 3.45 23.35 8.81
CA LEU A 107 2.00 23.36 8.62
C LEU A 107 1.34 24.66 9.04
N CYS A 108 2.11 25.65 9.51
CA CYS A 108 1.65 26.98 9.85
C CYS A 108 2.39 28.07 9.06
N ASP A 109 1.77 29.25 9.01
CA ASP A 109 2.41 30.48 8.55
C ASP A 109 3.30 31.10 9.66
N GLU A 110 3.92 32.24 9.34
CA GLU A 110 4.81 32.98 10.26
C GLU A 110 4.09 33.52 11.50
N ASN A 111 2.76 33.63 11.46
CA ASN A 111 1.91 34.06 12.56
C ASN A 111 1.34 32.88 13.37
N SER A 112 1.84 31.66 13.12
CA SER A 112 1.35 30.41 13.73
C SER A 112 -0.11 30.06 13.38
N ASN A 113 -0.63 30.60 12.28
CA ASN A 113 -1.92 30.14 11.74
C ASN A 113 -1.70 28.92 10.86
N VAL A 114 -2.54 27.90 11.00
CA VAL A 114 -2.45 26.70 10.17
C VAL A 114 -2.69 27.03 8.69
N LEU A 115 -1.92 26.38 7.82
CA LEU A 115 -2.03 26.57 6.38
C LEU A 115 -3.29 25.87 5.83
N GLY A 116 -4.05 26.60 5.00
CA GLY A 116 -5.23 26.10 4.30
C GLY A 116 -4.99 25.77 2.82
N ALA A 117 -6.04 25.35 2.13
CA ALA A 117 -5.97 25.08 0.69
C ALA A 117 -5.53 26.32 -0.11
N ASN A 118 -4.76 26.08 -1.18
CA ASN A 118 -4.15 27.09 -2.05
C ASN A 118 -3.04 27.94 -1.39
N MET A 119 -2.75 27.77 -0.10
CA MET A 119 -1.55 28.35 0.51
C MET A 119 -0.31 27.56 0.11
N ILE A 120 0.85 28.23 0.10
CA ILE A 120 2.13 27.62 -0.24
C ILE A 120 2.76 27.01 1.01
N MET A 121 3.03 25.71 0.97
CA MET A 121 3.79 25.01 1.99
C MET A 121 5.22 24.76 1.52
N LYS A 122 6.20 25.08 2.36
CA LYS A 122 7.63 24.79 2.14
C LYS A 122 8.16 23.79 3.18
N ARG A 123 9.18 23.03 2.81
CA ARG A 123 9.84 22.02 3.67
C ARG A 123 11.37 22.04 3.49
N PRO A 124 12.07 23.16 3.78
CA PRO A 124 13.48 23.33 3.44
C PRO A 124 14.41 22.32 4.15
N GLN A 125 14.13 21.94 5.40
CA GLN A 125 14.92 20.89 6.09
C GLN A 125 14.75 19.52 5.41
N LEU A 126 13.55 19.19 4.95
CA LEU A 126 13.34 17.97 4.18
C LEU A 126 14.11 18.02 2.86
N ALA A 127 14.15 19.17 2.18
CA ALA A 127 14.92 19.32 0.96
C ALA A 127 16.43 19.05 1.17
N ALA A 128 17.00 19.56 2.26
CA ALA A 128 18.38 19.29 2.63
C ALA A 128 18.63 17.79 2.87
N THR A 129 17.70 17.11 3.57
CA THR A 129 17.76 15.66 3.77
C THR A 129 17.66 14.89 2.45
N LEU A 130 16.70 15.24 1.59
CA LEU A 130 16.53 14.62 0.27
C LEU A 130 17.78 14.82 -0.62
N ARG A 131 18.42 15.99 -0.56
CA ARG A 131 19.67 16.26 -1.28
C ARG A 131 20.81 15.36 -0.81
N ALA A 132 20.98 15.20 0.51
CA ALA A 132 21.98 14.31 1.05
C ALA A 132 21.75 12.84 0.63
N VAL A 133 20.49 12.39 0.59
CA VAL A 133 20.13 11.04 0.09
C VAL A 133 20.35 10.91 -1.41
N ALA A 134 20.05 11.96 -2.19
CA ALA A 134 20.29 11.99 -3.62
C ALA A 134 21.79 11.88 -3.95
N ASP A 135 22.64 12.54 -3.17
CA ASP A 135 24.09 12.60 -3.38
C ASP A 135 24.82 11.37 -2.80
N GLY A 136 24.36 10.87 -1.64
CA GLY A 136 25.03 9.80 -0.89
C GLY A 136 24.37 8.43 -0.95
N GLY A 137 23.32 8.25 -1.76
CA GLY A 137 22.55 7.01 -1.82
C GLY A 137 21.72 6.76 -0.54
N ALA A 138 21.19 5.53 -0.40
CA ALA A 138 20.39 5.18 0.78
C ALA A 138 21.17 5.30 2.10
N ASP A 139 22.46 4.95 2.12
CA ASP A 139 23.26 4.92 3.35
C ASP A 139 23.42 6.31 3.98
N ALA A 140 23.23 7.39 3.23
CA ALA A 140 23.20 8.74 3.77
C ALA A 140 22.04 8.96 4.76
N PHE A 141 20.95 8.19 4.66
CA PHE A 141 19.83 8.21 5.61
C PHE A 141 20.07 7.29 6.82
N TYR A 142 20.60 6.08 6.57
CA TYR A 142 20.73 5.02 7.58
C TYR A 142 22.01 5.12 8.42
N THR A 143 22.97 5.94 7.99
CA THR A 143 24.26 6.14 8.68
C THR A 143 24.64 7.62 8.78
N GLY A 144 25.72 7.92 9.50
CA GLY A 144 26.31 9.26 9.49
C GLY A 144 25.45 10.33 10.19
N LYS A 145 25.55 11.58 9.70
CA LYS A 145 24.97 12.75 10.40
C LYS A 145 23.43 12.73 10.43
N ILE A 146 22.78 12.33 9.34
CA ILE A 146 21.30 12.28 9.29
C ILE A 146 20.77 11.23 10.26
N ALA A 147 21.33 10.02 10.25
CA ALA A 147 20.94 8.95 11.16
C ALA A 147 21.09 9.39 12.63
N ARG A 148 22.26 9.95 13.00
CA ARG A 148 22.51 10.45 14.37
C ARG A 148 21.50 11.50 14.81
N ASN A 149 21.26 12.49 13.95
CA ASN A 149 20.36 13.59 14.27
C ASN A 149 18.90 13.12 14.37
N LEU A 150 18.48 12.24 13.45
CA LEU A 150 17.14 11.65 13.47
C LEU A 150 16.91 10.82 14.74
N VAL A 151 17.85 9.95 15.09
CA VAL A 151 17.79 9.13 16.30
C VAL A 151 17.71 10.01 17.54
N LYS A 152 18.54 11.06 17.62
CA LYS A 152 18.49 12.00 18.73
C LYS A 152 17.11 12.66 18.85
N ASP A 153 16.56 13.19 17.76
CA ASP A 153 15.23 13.81 17.77
C ASP A 153 14.13 12.82 18.20
N ILE A 154 14.21 11.56 17.74
CA ILE A 154 13.25 10.50 18.14
C ILE A 154 13.36 10.22 19.64
N GLN A 155 14.58 10.09 20.17
CA GLN A 155 14.84 9.81 21.58
C GLN A 155 14.43 10.97 22.49
N ASP A 156 14.69 12.22 22.07
CA ASP A 156 14.22 13.42 22.77
C ASP A 156 12.68 13.47 22.82
N ALA A 157 12.00 12.90 21.81
CA ALA A 157 10.55 12.71 21.78
C ALA A 157 10.05 11.42 22.48
N GLY A 158 10.91 10.76 23.26
CA GLY A 158 10.59 9.57 24.05
C GLY A 158 10.59 8.24 23.27
N GLY A 159 11.16 8.22 22.06
CA GLY A 159 11.33 7.01 21.26
C GLY A 159 12.56 6.19 21.64
N ILE A 160 12.59 4.95 21.16
CA ILE A 160 13.60 3.95 21.53
C ILE A 160 14.46 3.48 20.35
N ILE A 161 14.27 4.06 19.16
CA ILE A 161 15.11 3.77 18.00
C ILE A 161 16.55 4.16 18.33
N THR A 162 17.49 3.29 17.95
CA THR A 162 18.93 3.52 18.04
C THR A 162 19.53 3.71 16.65
N GLU A 163 20.78 4.21 16.59
CA GLU A 163 21.52 4.23 15.33
C GLU A 163 21.76 2.83 14.77
N GLN A 164 21.87 1.83 15.66
CA GLN A 164 22.09 0.45 15.24
C GLN A 164 20.85 -0.11 14.53
N ASP A 165 19.65 0.20 15.03
CA ASP A 165 18.40 -0.15 14.37
C ASP A 165 18.32 0.39 12.93
N LEU A 166 18.73 1.65 12.72
CA LEU A 166 18.79 2.23 11.38
C LEU A 166 19.84 1.52 10.51
N ARG A 167 21.03 1.28 11.04
CA ARG A 167 22.12 0.61 10.30
C ARG A 167 21.76 -0.79 9.86
N ASP A 168 21.08 -1.55 10.72
CA ASP A 168 20.79 -2.96 10.51
C ASP A 168 19.51 -3.20 9.68
N TYR A 169 18.73 -2.15 9.42
CA TYR A 169 17.52 -2.24 8.61
C TYR A 169 17.82 -2.80 7.21
N LYS A 170 17.04 -3.82 6.83
CA LYS A 170 17.08 -4.47 5.51
C LYS A 170 15.67 -4.62 4.99
N VAL A 171 15.55 -4.54 3.67
CA VAL A 171 14.30 -4.88 2.99
C VAL A 171 14.20 -6.38 2.80
N ASP A 172 12.98 -6.89 2.77
CA ASP A 172 12.71 -8.25 2.35
C ASP A 172 12.31 -8.29 0.87
N ILE A 173 12.75 -9.33 0.15
CA ILE A 173 12.46 -9.51 -1.26
C ILE A 173 11.94 -10.92 -1.48
N SER A 174 10.72 -11.00 -1.97
CA SER A 174 10.00 -12.25 -2.09
C SER A 174 9.23 -12.35 -3.41
N GLU A 175 8.88 -13.58 -3.79
CA GLU A 175 7.91 -13.80 -4.87
C GLU A 175 6.51 -13.40 -4.37
N PRO A 176 5.64 -12.84 -5.24
CA PRO A 176 4.26 -12.57 -4.88
C PRO A 176 3.45 -13.87 -4.73
N LEU A 177 2.38 -13.80 -3.95
CA LEU A 177 1.28 -14.75 -4.07
C LEU A 177 0.68 -14.66 -5.48
N LYS A 178 0.45 -15.82 -6.09
CA LYS A 178 -0.12 -15.95 -7.45
C LYS A 178 -1.49 -16.60 -7.32
N ILE A 179 -2.54 -15.83 -7.56
CA ILE A 179 -3.94 -16.31 -7.46
C ILE A 179 -4.55 -16.33 -8.85
N SER A 180 -5.06 -17.50 -9.25
CA SER A 180 -5.77 -17.65 -10.51
C SER A 180 -7.22 -17.21 -10.33
N LEU A 181 -7.64 -16.26 -11.16
CA LEU A 181 -9.00 -15.76 -11.23
C LEU A 181 -9.65 -16.24 -12.54
N GLU A 182 -10.98 -16.12 -12.63
CA GLU A 182 -11.70 -16.38 -13.87
C GLU A 182 -11.18 -15.55 -15.07
N GLY A 183 -11.39 -16.07 -16.28
CA GLY A 183 -10.98 -15.40 -17.52
C GLY A 183 -9.47 -15.41 -17.80
N GLY A 184 -8.72 -16.31 -17.17
CA GLY A 184 -7.27 -16.48 -17.37
C GLY A 184 -6.44 -15.36 -16.73
N LEU A 185 -6.99 -14.67 -15.74
CA LEU A 185 -6.29 -13.62 -14.99
C LEU A 185 -5.51 -14.23 -13.82
N THR A 186 -4.33 -13.67 -13.55
CA THR A 186 -3.53 -13.99 -12.37
C THR A 186 -3.26 -12.73 -11.59
N LEU A 187 -3.74 -12.72 -10.34
CA LEU A 187 -3.44 -11.70 -9.35
C LEU A 187 -2.09 -12.00 -8.70
N LEU A 188 -1.24 -10.99 -8.64
CA LEU A 188 0.07 -10.97 -8.02
C LEU A 188 0.01 -10.04 -6.80
N SER A 189 0.07 -10.59 -5.60
CA SER A 189 -0.06 -9.80 -4.37
C SER A 189 1.06 -10.10 -3.37
N PRO A 190 1.39 -9.15 -2.47
CA PRO A 190 2.37 -9.39 -1.42
C PRO A 190 1.98 -10.53 -0.46
N GLN A 191 2.97 -11.30 -0.02
CA GLN A 191 2.85 -12.23 1.10
C GLN A 191 2.71 -11.48 2.43
N PRO A 192 2.27 -12.12 3.54
CA PRO A 192 2.38 -11.55 4.88
C PRO A 192 3.78 -10.97 5.14
N PRO A 193 3.89 -9.79 5.78
CA PRO A 193 2.84 -9.03 6.48
C PRO A 193 1.90 -8.21 5.57
N GLY A 194 1.96 -8.37 4.25
CA GLY A 194 0.97 -7.81 3.32
C GLY A 194 -0.36 -8.58 3.30
N GLY A 195 -1.43 -7.90 2.88
CA GLY A 195 -2.81 -8.39 2.86
C GLY A 195 -3.18 -9.25 1.65
N GLY A 196 -2.21 -9.75 0.88
CA GLY A 196 -2.48 -10.50 -0.35
C GLY A 196 -3.35 -11.75 -0.13
N ALA A 197 -3.10 -12.50 0.94
CA ALA A 197 -3.89 -13.69 1.30
C ALA A 197 -5.34 -13.35 1.66
N VAL A 198 -5.57 -12.20 2.31
CA VAL A 198 -6.91 -11.71 2.65
C VAL A 198 -7.70 -11.38 1.38
N LEU A 199 -7.10 -10.61 0.46
CA LEU A 199 -7.70 -10.30 -0.83
C LEU A 199 -7.99 -11.58 -1.65
N SER A 200 -7.08 -12.55 -1.59
CA SER A 200 -7.24 -13.84 -2.26
C SER A 200 -8.48 -14.58 -1.78
N LEU A 201 -8.69 -14.64 -0.47
CA LEU A 201 -9.84 -15.31 0.11
C LEU A 201 -11.15 -14.62 -0.28
N MET A 202 -11.20 -13.29 -0.22
CA MET A 202 -12.36 -12.52 -0.66
C MET A 202 -12.73 -12.83 -2.11
N LEU A 203 -11.74 -12.80 -3.01
CA LEU A 203 -11.96 -13.06 -4.43
C LEU A 203 -12.37 -14.51 -4.69
N ASN A 204 -11.74 -15.49 -4.02
CA ASN A 204 -12.12 -16.89 -4.17
C ASN A 204 -13.54 -17.19 -3.66
N ILE A 205 -14.00 -16.53 -2.58
CA ILE A 205 -15.39 -16.64 -2.11
C ILE A 205 -16.34 -16.08 -3.18
N LEU A 206 -16.02 -14.90 -3.73
CA LEU A 206 -16.86 -14.24 -4.71
C LEU A 206 -16.90 -14.96 -6.07
N ASP A 207 -15.79 -15.61 -6.46
CA ASP A 207 -15.67 -16.46 -7.65
C ASP A 207 -16.78 -17.52 -7.70
N GLY A 208 -17.08 -18.13 -6.54
CA GLY A 208 -18.10 -19.18 -6.43
C GLY A 208 -19.54 -18.73 -6.69
N TYR A 209 -19.81 -17.43 -6.81
CA TYR A 209 -21.13 -16.89 -7.18
C TYR A 209 -21.28 -16.61 -8.68
N GLY A 210 -20.22 -16.72 -9.49
CA GLY A 210 -20.28 -16.50 -10.95
C GLY A 210 -20.81 -15.11 -11.30
N LEU A 211 -20.38 -14.08 -10.56
CA LEU A 211 -20.89 -12.71 -10.71
C LEU A 211 -20.67 -12.21 -12.13
N ASN A 212 -21.72 -11.67 -12.73
CA ASN A 212 -21.71 -11.14 -14.09
C ASN A 212 -22.57 -9.87 -14.18
N ALA A 213 -22.76 -9.34 -15.39
CA ALA A 213 -23.50 -8.08 -15.58
C ALA A 213 -24.92 -8.12 -14.99
N SER A 214 -25.61 -9.27 -15.00
CA SER A 214 -26.96 -9.39 -14.43
C SER A 214 -26.97 -9.39 -12.91
N SER A 215 -25.83 -9.67 -12.26
CA SER A 215 -25.72 -9.69 -10.79
C SER A 215 -25.88 -8.31 -10.17
N VAL A 216 -25.76 -7.24 -10.95
CA VAL A 216 -25.97 -5.85 -10.50
C VAL A 216 -27.10 -5.16 -11.27
N ASP A 217 -27.90 -5.93 -12.01
CA ASP A 217 -29.05 -5.42 -12.76
C ASP A 217 -30.30 -5.41 -11.88
N GLY A 218 -30.85 -4.22 -11.62
CA GLY A 218 -31.97 -4.02 -10.70
C GLY A 218 -31.55 -4.00 -9.22
N VAL A 219 -32.42 -3.40 -8.39
CA VAL A 219 -32.15 -3.14 -6.97
C VAL A 219 -31.94 -4.44 -6.19
N ASP A 220 -32.77 -5.46 -6.40
CA ASP A 220 -32.70 -6.70 -5.63
C ASP A 220 -31.39 -7.47 -5.86
N ASN A 221 -30.95 -7.58 -7.11
CA ASN A 221 -29.67 -8.23 -7.45
C ASN A 221 -28.49 -7.42 -6.92
N GLN A 222 -28.54 -6.09 -7.02
CA GLN A 222 -27.51 -5.22 -6.47
C GLN A 222 -27.37 -5.36 -4.95
N VAL A 223 -28.50 -5.37 -4.24
CA VAL A 223 -28.54 -5.60 -2.78
C VAL A 223 -27.95 -6.96 -2.43
N LEU A 224 -28.36 -8.02 -3.13
CA LEU A 224 -27.84 -9.37 -2.91
C LEU A 224 -26.34 -9.47 -3.18
N THR A 225 -25.86 -8.85 -4.26
CA THR A 225 -24.42 -8.83 -4.59
C THR A 225 -23.61 -8.09 -3.53
N TYR A 226 -24.07 -6.93 -3.08
CA TYR A 226 -23.39 -6.20 -2.02
C TYR A 226 -23.44 -6.93 -0.67
N HIS A 227 -24.55 -7.59 -0.36
CA HIS A 227 -24.65 -8.46 0.81
C HIS A 227 -23.57 -9.56 0.79
N ARG A 228 -23.48 -10.31 -0.31
CA ARG A 228 -22.45 -11.36 -0.49
C ARG A 228 -21.02 -10.81 -0.42
N MET A 229 -20.77 -9.61 -0.97
CA MET A 229 -19.47 -8.93 -0.84
C MET A 229 -19.14 -8.61 0.62
N VAL A 230 -20.10 -8.06 1.35
CA VAL A 230 -19.94 -7.74 2.78
C VAL A 230 -19.65 -9.00 3.60
N GLU A 231 -20.39 -10.09 3.37
CA GLU A 231 -20.19 -11.36 4.08
C GLU A 231 -18.83 -11.99 3.74
N ALA A 232 -18.42 -11.98 2.46
CA ALA A 232 -17.10 -12.43 2.04
C ALA A 232 -15.98 -11.63 2.72
N PHE A 233 -16.15 -10.31 2.87
CA PHE A 233 -15.19 -9.46 3.56
C PHE A 233 -15.11 -9.80 5.05
N LYS A 234 -16.24 -9.99 5.74
CA LYS A 234 -16.25 -10.35 7.17
C LYS A 234 -15.51 -11.66 7.43
N PHE A 235 -15.78 -12.70 6.64
CA PHE A 235 -15.04 -13.97 6.74
C PHE A 235 -13.55 -13.78 6.50
N ALA A 236 -13.16 -13.07 5.45
CA ALA A 236 -11.76 -12.88 5.13
C ALA A 236 -11.01 -12.01 6.17
N PHE A 237 -11.65 -10.97 6.71
CA PHE A 237 -11.09 -10.13 7.77
C PHE A 237 -11.03 -10.85 9.12
N ALA A 238 -11.94 -11.78 9.40
CA ALA A 238 -11.80 -12.63 10.57
C ALA A 238 -10.54 -13.50 10.46
N LYS A 239 -10.30 -14.11 9.30
CA LYS A 239 -9.09 -14.92 9.06
C LYS A 239 -7.80 -14.11 8.92
N ARG A 240 -7.88 -12.81 8.63
CA ARG A 240 -6.74 -11.87 8.76
C ARG A 240 -6.12 -11.90 10.16
N THR A 241 -6.94 -12.14 11.20
CA THR A 241 -6.45 -12.21 12.59
C THR A 241 -5.60 -13.44 12.87
N GLU A 242 -5.53 -14.39 11.95
CA GLU A 242 -4.67 -15.58 12.08
C GLU A 242 -3.33 -15.41 11.35
N LEU A 243 -3.05 -14.19 10.86
CA LEU A 243 -1.84 -13.84 10.15
C LEU A 243 -0.97 -12.90 11.01
N GLY A 244 0.33 -12.87 10.70
CA GLY A 244 1.35 -12.07 11.36
C GLY A 244 2.66 -12.08 10.55
N ASP A 245 3.75 -11.61 11.14
CA ASP A 245 5.05 -11.61 10.48
C ASP A 245 5.62 -13.04 10.36
N PRO A 246 5.86 -13.54 9.13
CA PRO A 246 6.34 -14.91 8.92
C PRO A 246 7.73 -15.20 9.53
N ASN A 247 8.51 -14.17 9.89
CA ASN A 247 9.79 -14.35 10.57
C ASN A 247 9.63 -14.71 12.06
N PHE A 248 8.44 -14.49 12.64
CA PHE A 248 8.17 -14.69 14.06
C PHE A 248 7.05 -15.72 14.30
N VAL A 249 6.08 -15.82 13.40
CA VAL A 249 4.94 -16.75 13.53
C VAL A 249 4.74 -17.58 12.26
N ASN A 250 4.39 -18.86 12.42
CA ASN A 250 4.15 -19.74 11.29
C ASN A 250 2.77 -19.48 10.67
N VAL A 251 2.73 -18.68 9.61
CA VAL A 251 1.50 -18.34 8.87
C VAL A 251 1.28 -19.19 7.61
N GLN A 252 2.21 -20.10 7.28
CA GLN A 252 2.24 -20.77 5.97
C GLN A 252 0.99 -21.60 5.70
N GLU A 253 0.51 -22.35 6.71
CA GLU A 253 -0.71 -23.14 6.58
C GLU A 253 -1.94 -22.25 6.37
N MET A 254 -2.05 -21.14 7.11
CA MET A 254 -3.16 -20.21 6.98
C MET A 254 -3.15 -19.52 5.61
N VAL A 255 -1.99 -19.05 5.14
CA VAL A 255 -1.85 -18.49 3.79
C VAL A 255 -2.28 -19.51 2.73
N LYS A 256 -1.89 -20.78 2.87
CA LYS A 256 -2.31 -21.86 1.96
C LYS A 256 -3.82 -22.09 2.01
N LYS A 257 -4.44 -22.08 3.21
CA LYS A 257 -5.90 -22.17 3.37
C LYS A 257 -6.60 -21.00 2.68
N MET A 258 -6.23 -19.76 3.02
CA MET A 258 -6.85 -18.53 2.50
C MET A 258 -6.71 -18.37 0.99
N THR A 259 -5.67 -18.94 0.38
CA THR A 259 -5.46 -18.90 -1.08
C THR A 259 -6.10 -20.08 -1.81
N SER A 260 -6.69 -21.05 -1.10
CA SER A 260 -7.33 -22.23 -1.70
C SER A 260 -8.81 -22.00 -2.01
N LYS A 261 -9.27 -22.52 -3.17
CA LYS A 261 -10.70 -22.48 -3.54
C LYS A 261 -11.57 -23.31 -2.60
N SER A 262 -11.11 -24.49 -2.19
CA SER A 262 -11.88 -25.37 -1.29
C SER A 262 -12.19 -24.74 0.06
N PHE A 263 -11.25 -23.96 0.62
CA PHE A 263 -11.51 -23.24 1.88
C PHE A 263 -12.50 -22.10 1.65
N ALA A 264 -12.33 -21.33 0.57
CA ALA A 264 -13.28 -20.30 0.19
C ALA A 264 -14.70 -20.85 -0.01
N ASP A 265 -14.85 -22.00 -0.67
CA ASP A 265 -16.14 -22.68 -0.83
C ASP A 265 -16.76 -23.09 0.51
N SER A 266 -15.95 -23.57 1.46
CA SER A 266 -16.43 -23.92 2.80
C SER A 266 -16.96 -22.72 3.59
N LEU A 267 -16.38 -21.53 3.39
CA LEU A 267 -16.87 -20.28 3.98
C LEU A 267 -18.08 -19.73 3.22
N ARG A 268 -18.09 -19.84 1.89
CA ARG A 268 -19.21 -19.44 1.05
C ARG A 268 -20.50 -20.20 1.39
N LEU A 269 -20.41 -21.48 1.73
CA LEU A 269 -21.56 -22.29 2.18
C LEU A 269 -22.15 -21.81 3.52
N GLN A 270 -21.41 -21.00 4.28
CA GLN A 270 -21.89 -20.40 5.53
C GLN A 270 -22.53 -19.02 5.29
N ILE A 271 -22.43 -18.44 4.08
CA ILE A 271 -23.05 -17.16 3.79
C ILE A 271 -24.56 -17.35 3.57
N SER A 272 -25.36 -16.75 4.43
CA SER A 272 -26.80 -16.57 4.22
C SER A 272 -27.05 -15.42 3.25
N ASP A 273 -28.00 -15.55 2.32
CA ASP A 273 -28.37 -14.47 1.40
C ASP A 273 -29.34 -13.44 2.01
N THR A 274 -29.87 -13.72 3.21
CA THR A 274 -30.97 -12.93 3.81
C THR A 274 -30.59 -12.24 5.11
N GLU A 275 -29.46 -12.58 5.73
CA GLU A 275 -29.06 -12.01 7.01
C GLU A 275 -27.53 -11.95 7.18
N THR A 276 -27.10 -11.10 8.13
CA THR A 276 -25.75 -11.05 8.67
C THR A 276 -25.75 -11.63 10.07
N HIS A 277 -24.60 -12.12 10.53
CA HIS A 277 -24.43 -12.62 11.88
C HIS A 277 -23.61 -11.66 12.76
N ASP A 278 -23.62 -11.91 14.07
CA ASP A 278 -22.70 -11.28 15.02
C ASP A 278 -21.24 -11.65 14.70
N TRP A 279 -20.29 -10.80 15.08
CA TRP A 279 -18.87 -10.97 14.75
C TRP A 279 -18.29 -12.34 15.16
N ARG A 280 -18.81 -12.97 16.22
CA ARG A 280 -18.37 -14.29 16.70
C ARG A 280 -18.60 -15.40 15.68
N TYR A 281 -19.59 -15.23 14.82
CA TYR A 281 -19.91 -16.19 13.76
C TYR A 281 -18.76 -16.34 12.76
N TYR A 282 -18.07 -15.23 12.45
CA TYR A 282 -16.97 -15.23 11.49
C TYR A 282 -15.64 -15.71 12.10
N ASP A 283 -15.61 -15.95 13.41
CA ASP A 283 -14.49 -16.56 14.14
C ASP A 283 -13.15 -15.79 14.02
N PRO A 284 -13.07 -14.51 14.46
CA PRO A 284 -11.80 -13.78 14.60
C PRO A 284 -11.08 -14.14 15.91
N VAL A 285 -9.75 -14.22 15.85
CA VAL A 285 -8.87 -14.52 17.00
C VAL A 285 -8.59 -13.28 17.87
N TYR A 286 -8.49 -12.09 17.27
CA TYR A 286 -8.27 -10.85 18.01
C TYR A 286 -8.93 -9.63 17.36
N TYR A 287 -8.99 -8.51 18.11
CA TYR A 287 -9.52 -7.25 17.61
C TYR A 287 -8.58 -6.60 16.59
N VAL A 288 -9.17 -6.08 15.51
CA VAL A 288 -8.47 -5.31 14.48
C VAL A 288 -8.85 -3.84 14.63
N PRO A 289 -7.91 -2.94 14.99
CA PRO A 289 -8.16 -1.52 15.02
C PRO A 289 -8.54 -0.98 13.64
N GLU A 290 -9.33 0.10 13.63
CA GLU A 290 -9.58 0.87 12.41
C GLU A 290 -8.24 1.33 11.81
N ASP A 291 -8.09 1.17 10.50
CA ASP A 291 -6.93 1.64 9.75
C ASP A 291 -7.23 2.99 9.10
N GLY A 292 -6.20 3.73 8.70
CA GLY A 292 -6.38 4.97 7.97
C GLY A 292 -5.07 5.50 7.42
N GLY A 293 -5.13 6.19 6.29
CA GLY A 293 -3.96 6.68 5.57
C GLY A 293 -3.66 5.85 4.32
N THR A 294 -2.38 5.81 3.94
CA THR A 294 -1.82 5.33 2.66
C THR A 294 -1.88 6.32 1.50
N THR A 295 -0.83 6.26 0.66
CA THR A 295 -0.94 6.61 -0.75
C THR A 295 -0.55 5.41 -1.61
N HIS A 296 -1.19 5.28 -2.77
CA HIS A 296 -0.92 4.21 -3.72
C HIS A 296 -0.60 4.80 -5.09
N VAL A 297 0.40 4.21 -5.75
CA VAL A 297 0.77 4.54 -7.12
C VAL A 297 0.90 3.25 -7.93
N SER A 298 0.25 3.25 -9.09
CA SER A 298 0.41 2.23 -10.12
C SER A 298 1.06 2.86 -11.35
N VAL A 299 2.11 2.24 -11.88
CA VAL A 299 2.87 2.74 -13.04
C VAL A 299 3.01 1.63 -14.08
N LEU A 300 2.69 1.96 -15.33
CA LEU A 300 3.08 1.15 -16.49
C LEU A 300 4.27 1.81 -17.17
N GLY A 301 5.39 1.10 -17.20
CA GLY A 301 6.63 1.53 -17.84
C GLY A 301 6.77 1.00 -19.27
N PRO A 302 7.82 1.44 -19.99
CA PRO A 302 8.17 0.90 -21.30
C PRO A 302 8.32 -0.62 -21.28
N GLY A 303 7.93 -1.28 -22.37
CA GLY A 303 7.95 -2.74 -22.47
C GLY A 303 6.83 -3.44 -21.71
N ASN A 304 5.81 -2.72 -21.23
CA ASN A 304 4.71 -3.21 -20.40
C ASN A 304 5.17 -3.76 -19.03
N ASN A 305 6.32 -3.32 -18.54
CA ASN A 305 6.67 -3.52 -17.13
C ASN A 305 5.67 -2.74 -16.25
N ALA A 306 5.31 -3.31 -15.11
CA ALA A 306 4.31 -2.71 -14.23
C ALA A 306 4.85 -2.62 -12.80
N VAL A 307 4.49 -1.55 -12.10
CA VAL A 307 4.79 -1.36 -10.68
C VAL A 307 3.50 -1.01 -9.95
N SER A 308 3.24 -1.71 -8.85
CA SER A 308 2.20 -1.40 -7.87
C SER A 308 2.90 -1.09 -6.54
N LEU A 309 2.71 0.12 -6.02
CA LEU A 309 3.37 0.59 -4.80
C LEU A 309 2.33 1.23 -3.89
N SER A 310 2.03 0.62 -2.74
CA SER A 310 1.54 1.40 -1.61
C SER A 310 2.69 1.86 -0.72
N SER A 311 2.50 3.04 -0.14
CA SER A 311 3.46 3.67 0.75
C SER A 311 2.72 4.39 1.86
N THR A 312 3.31 4.39 3.05
CA THR A 312 2.60 4.88 4.24
C THR A 312 3.53 5.40 5.32
N ILE A 313 2.95 6.19 6.22
CA ILE A 313 3.46 6.49 7.56
C ILE A 313 2.41 6.09 8.61
N ASN A 314 1.55 5.13 8.24
CA ASN A 314 0.28 4.79 8.88
C ASN A 314 -0.73 5.96 8.80
N ARG A 315 -1.12 6.60 9.90
CA ARG A 315 -2.18 7.62 9.89
C ARG A 315 -1.69 8.99 9.40
N TYR A 316 -2.60 9.96 9.22
CA TYR A 316 -2.23 11.34 8.88
C TYR A 316 -1.15 11.88 9.83
N PHE A 317 -0.03 12.33 9.29
CA PHE A 317 1.14 12.78 10.07
C PHE A 317 1.74 11.73 11.02
N GLY A 318 1.44 10.44 10.82
CA GLY A 318 1.97 9.29 11.56
C GLY A 318 1.91 9.47 13.07
N SER A 319 3.08 9.48 13.72
CA SER A 319 3.24 9.68 15.16
C SER A 319 2.95 11.09 15.65
N LYS A 320 2.52 11.98 14.75
CA LYS A 320 2.32 13.42 14.98
C LYS A 320 3.61 14.15 15.33
N PHE A 321 4.76 13.53 15.09
CA PHE A 321 6.06 14.10 15.40
C PHE A 321 6.85 14.33 14.11
N ARG A 322 7.44 15.53 14.00
CA ARG A 322 8.43 15.87 12.97
C ARG A 322 9.81 16.01 13.61
N SER A 323 10.80 15.35 13.03
CA SER A 323 12.21 15.60 13.37
C SER A 323 12.60 17.01 12.91
N ALA A 324 12.94 17.88 13.85
CA ALA A 324 13.34 19.25 13.57
C ALA A 324 14.67 19.31 12.78
N SER A 325 15.57 18.35 13.02
CA SER A 325 16.88 18.30 12.37
C SER A 325 16.84 17.79 10.92
N THR A 326 15.90 16.91 10.58
CA THR A 326 15.80 16.28 9.24
C THR A 326 14.59 16.74 8.42
N GLY A 327 13.58 17.34 9.06
CA GLY A 327 12.33 17.75 8.43
C GLY A 327 11.35 16.61 8.13
N ILE A 328 11.64 15.39 8.58
CA ILE A 328 10.83 14.20 8.34
C ILE A 328 9.69 14.10 9.35
N ILE A 329 8.48 13.84 8.87
CA ILE A 329 7.32 13.48 9.71
C ILE A 329 7.33 11.96 9.84
N LEU A 330 7.33 11.44 11.06
CA LEU A 330 7.59 10.02 11.32
C LEU A 330 6.32 9.18 11.40
N ASN A 331 6.46 7.90 11.05
CA ASN A 331 5.38 6.92 11.10
C ASN A 331 4.94 6.67 12.54
N ASN A 332 3.72 6.15 12.71
CA ASN A 332 3.30 5.47 13.93
C ASN A 332 3.09 3.97 13.69
N GLN A 333 4.02 3.33 12.98
CA GLN A 333 3.85 1.95 12.55
C GLN A 333 3.89 0.97 13.73
N MET A 334 4.46 1.35 14.88
CA MET A 334 4.40 0.52 16.09
C MET A 334 2.96 0.27 16.58
N ARG A 335 2.01 1.15 16.21
CA ARG A 335 0.57 0.97 16.46
C ARG A 335 0.02 -0.35 15.92
N ASP A 336 0.56 -0.79 14.79
CA ASP A 336 0.06 -1.98 14.11
C ASP A 336 0.42 -3.26 14.87
N PHE A 337 1.34 -3.18 15.82
CA PHE A 337 1.68 -4.31 16.67
C PHE A 337 0.62 -4.53 17.75
N ASN A 338 0.35 -5.78 18.06
CA ASN A 338 -0.48 -6.11 19.21
C ASN A 338 0.28 -5.89 20.53
N PHE A 339 -0.36 -5.27 21.52
CA PHE A 339 0.19 -5.04 22.86
C PHE A 339 -0.90 -5.16 23.94
N PRO A 340 -0.54 -5.46 25.20
CA PRO A 340 -1.48 -5.55 26.30
C PRO A 340 -2.32 -4.26 26.44
N GLY A 341 -3.62 -4.41 26.63
CA GLY A 341 -4.56 -3.28 26.72
C GLY A 341 -5.16 -2.83 25.38
N MET A 342 -4.72 -3.39 24.24
CA MET A 342 -5.46 -3.32 22.99
C MET A 342 -6.62 -4.33 23.03
N SER A 343 -7.65 -4.03 23.82
CA SER A 343 -8.90 -4.79 23.84
C SER A 343 -10.09 -3.86 23.67
N ILE A 344 -11.16 -4.37 23.08
CA ILE A 344 -12.48 -3.77 23.29
C ILE A 344 -12.80 -3.99 24.78
N PRO A 345 -13.38 -3.01 25.49
CA PRO A 345 -14.00 -3.30 26.78
C PRO A 345 -14.95 -4.51 26.63
N HIS A 346 -14.59 -5.62 27.29
CA HIS A 346 -15.36 -6.85 27.57
C HIS A 346 -15.30 -8.12 26.67
N TYR A 347 -14.72 -8.19 25.47
CA TYR A 347 -15.00 -9.40 24.64
C TYR A 347 -13.91 -10.04 23.77
N ILE A 348 -12.75 -9.42 23.52
CA ILE A 348 -11.67 -10.06 22.75
C ILE A 348 -10.31 -9.72 23.39
N PRO A 349 -9.47 -10.72 23.73
CA PRO A 349 -8.12 -10.46 24.22
C PRO A 349 -7.22 -9.90 23.11
N SER A 350 -6.16 -9.20 23.51
CA SER A 350 -5.01 -8.95 22.63
C SER A 350 -4.42 -10.30 22.20
N SER A 351 -3.84 -10.39 20.99
CA SER A 351 -3.20 -11.63 20.48
C SER A 351 -2.36 -12.33 21.57
N PRO A 352 -2.56 -13.64 21.81
CA PRO A 352 -1.80 -14.39 22.81
C PRO A 352 -0.39 -14.64 22.27
N GLY A 353 0.54 -13.80 22.69
CA GLY A 353 1.94 -13.91 22.34
C GLY A 353 2.62 -12.63 22.76
N GLY A 354 3.57 -12.75 23.68
CA GLY A 354 4.44 -11.66 24.09
C GLY A 354 5.44 -11.27 23.00
N ASP A 355 5.01 -11.27 21.75
CA ASP A 355 5.74 -10.76 20.61
C ASP A 355 4.88 -9.65 20.04
N ALA A 356 5.49 -8.48 19.85
CA ALA A 356 4.89 -7.48 19.02
C ALA A 356 4.68 -8.14 17.64
N LEU A 357 3.45 -8.51 17.31
CA LEU A 357 3.08 -9.02 15.99
C LEU A 357 2.50 -7.89 15.14
N PRO A 358 3.14 -7.51 14.01
CA PRO A 358 2.61 -6.45 13.16
C PRO A 358 1.32 -6.93 12.49
N SER A 359 0.26 -6.15 12.61
CA SER A 359 -0.96 -6.36 11.87
C SER A 359 -0.74 -6.17 10.37
N LEU A 360 -1.47 -6.95 9.58
CA LEU A 360 -1.32 -6.97 8.13
C LEU A 360 -1.76 -5.67 7.47
N TRP A 361 -1.10 -5.29 6.39
CA TRP A 361 -1.43 -4.07 5.65
C TRP A 361 -2.12 -4.32 4.31
N HIS A 362 -3.00 -3.42 3.88
CA HIS A 362 -3.66 -3.53 2.58
C HIS A 362 -2.76 -3.00 1.45
N GLU A 363 -2.29 -3.91 0.58
CA GLU A 363 -1.57 -3.59 -0.66
C GLU A 363 -2.40 -4.08 -1.86
N PRO A 364 -2.71 -3.23 -2.84
CA PRO A 364 -3.30 -3.67 -4.10
C PRO A 364 -2.34 -4.58 -4.86
N GLY A 365 -2.83 -5.75 -5.28
CA GLY A 365 -2.09 -6.63 -6.18
C GLY A 365 -2.10 -6.14 -7.63
N LEU A 366 -1.14 -6.58 -8.43
CA LEU A 366 -1.15 -6.43 -9.89
C LEU A 366 -1.93 -7.59 -10.51
N SER A 367 -2.77 -7.34 -11.52
CA SER A 367 -3.37 -8.41 -12.32
C SER A 367 -2.77 -8.44 -13.72
N HIS A 368 -2.56 -9.64 -14.25
CA HIS A 368 -2.16 -9.83 -15.64
C HIS A 368 -2.88 -11.04 -16.24
N ARG A 369 -3.13 -11.03 -17.55
CA ARG A 369 -3.71 -12.18 -18.27
C ARG A 369 -2.58 -13.11 -18.71
N THR A 370 -2.71 -14.40 -18.40
CA THR A 370 -1.85 -15.43 -18.97
C THR A 370 -2.53 -15.97 -20.23
N THR A 371 -1.97 -15.68 -21.41
CA THR A 371 -2.37 -16.39 -22.63
C THR A 371 -1.47 -17.61 -22.79
N PRO A 372 -2.01 -18.83 -22.97
CA PRO A 372 -1.18 -19.96 -23.33
C PRO A 372 -0.45 -19.66 -24.66
N PRO A 373 0.77 -20.19 -24.87
CA PRO A 373 1.46 -20.01 -26.14
C PRO A 373 0.60 -20.62 -27.24
N ALA A 374 0.00 -19.77 -28.07
CA ALA A 374 -0.70 -20.23 -29.26
C ALA A 374 0.31 -20.96 -30.16
N PRO A 375 -0.07 -22.09 -30.80
CA PRO A 375 0.78 -22.72 -31.80
C PRO A 375 1.03 -21.72 -32.93
N ARG A 376 2.27 -21.21 -33.01
CA ARG A 376 2.74 -20.38 -34.11
C ARG A 376 2.79 -21.23 -35.39
N ALA A 377 1.72 -21.21 -36.18
CA ALA A 377 1.72 -21.31 -37.64
C ALA A 377 0.29 -21.56 -38.15
N ALA A 378 -0.42 -20.52 -38.61
CA ALA A 378 -1.47 -20.61 -39.64
C ALA A 378 -2.15 -19.25 -39.90
N ALA A 379 -2.29 -18.40 -38.88
CA ALA A 379 -3.16 -17.20 -38.98
C ALA A 379 -2.56 -16.02 -39.78
N ALA A 380 -1.27 -16.06 -40.14
CA ALA A 380 -0.62 -14.97 -40.88
C ALA A 380 -0.84 -15.03 -42.41
N GLN A 381 -1.34 -16.14 -42.96
CA GLN A 381 -1.54 -16.27 -44.42
C GLN A 381 -2.95 -15.91 -44.89
N ASP A 382 -3.95 -15.87 -44.00
CA ASP A 382 -5.33 -15.62 -44.39
C ASP A 382 -5.66 -14.11 -44.44
N HIS A 383 -4.93 -13.29 -43.66
CA HIS A 383 -5.10 -11.83 -43.68
C HIS A 383 -4.51 -11.16 -44.93
N LEU A 384 -3.42 -11.71 -45.48
CA LEU A 384 -2.76 -11.18 -46.69
C LEU A 384 -3.49 -11.51 -48.00
N ARG A 385 -4.35 -12.55 -48.02
CA ARG A 385 -5.17 -12.87 -49.20
C ARG A 385 -6.43 -12.02 -49.33
N ARG A 386 -6.96 -11.49 -48.23
CA ARG A 386 -8.18 -10.65 -48.26
C ARG A 386 -7.92 -9.19 -48.66
N GLU A 387 -6.71 -8.67 -48.45
CA GLU A 387 -6.37 -7.28 -48.83
C GLU A 387 -5.99 -7.10 -50.31
N GLN A 388 -5.57 -8.15 -51.02
CA GLN A 388 -5.24 -8.06 -52.46
C GLN A 388 -6.46 -8.15 -53.38
N ALA A 389 -7.61 -8.61 -52.91
CA ALA A 389 -8.83 -8.74 -53.71
C ALA A 389 -9.62 -7.43 -53.87
N PHE A 390 -9.33 -6.39 -53.08
CA PHE A 390 -10.08 -5.12 -53.08
C PHE A 390 -9.47 -4.00 -53.93
N ARG A 391 -8.31 -4.21 -54.59
CA ARG A 391 -7.58 -3.16 -55.33
C ARG A 391 -7.65 -3.22 -56.86
N THR A 392 -8.45 -4.09 -57.47
CA THR A 392 -8.46 -4.29 -58.94
C THR A 392 -9.81 -4.14 -59.65
N LYS A 393 -10.79 -3.43 -59.08
CA LYS A 393 -11.99 -3.02 -59.85
C LYS A 393 -12.45 -1.61 -59.48
N GLY A 394 -12.27 -0.67 -60.41
CA GLY A 394 -12.87 0.67 -60.29
C GLY A 394 -12.26 1.73 -61.20
N SER A 395 -12.38 1.56 -62.53
CA SER A 395 -12.12 2.62 -63.51
C SER A 395 -13.21 2.53 -64.58
N VAL A 396 -14.24 3.40 -64.51
CA VAL A 396 -15.01 3.87 -65.68
C VAL A 396 -15.62 5.25 -65.41
N ARG A 397 -15.12 6.23 -66.18
CA ARG A 397 -15.68 7.48 -66.76
C ARG A 397 -17.00 8.12 -66.26
N SER A 398 -16.92 9.44 -66.08
CA SER A 398 -18.01 10.46 -66.16
C SER A 398 -18.58 10.61 -67.58
N PRO A 399 -19.75 11.28 -67.78
CA PRO A 399 -19.73 12.75 -67.98
C PRO A 399 -20.96 13.56 -67.49
N VAL A 400 -20.68 14.81 -67.08
CA VAL A 400 -21.35 16.10 -67.39
C VAL A 400 -22.87 16.29 -67.15
N GLY A 401 -23.21 17.32 -66.34
CA GLY A 401 -24.52 17.99 -66.29
C GLY A 401 -24.54 19.18 -65.30
N ASP A 402 -24.80 20.38 -65.82
CA ASP A 402 -24.74 21.75 -65.27
C ASP A 402 -25.82 22.07 -64.18
N PRO A 403 -25.74 23.20 -63.44
CA PRO A 403 -26.39 23.46 -62.15
C PRO A 403 -27.64 24.37 -62.25
N ARG A 404 -28.47 24.37 -61.19
CA ARG A 404 -29.16 25.55 -60.62
C ARG A 404 -30.14 25.22 -59.47
N ASP A 405 -30.15 26.14 -58.51
CA ASP A 405 -31.24 26.66 -57.67
C ASP A 405 -32.03 25.74 -56.71
N ALA A 406 -31.75 25.87 -55.41
CA ALA A 406 -32.65 26.42 -54.37
C ALA A 406 -32.05 26.27 -52.96
#